data_AF-A0A736HWA3-F1
#
_entry.id   AF-A0A736HWA3-F1
#
_cell.length_a   1.000
_cell.length_b   1.000
_cell.length_c   1.000
_cell.angle_alpha   90.00
_cell.angle_beta   90.00
_cell.angle_gamma   90.00
#
_symmetry.space_group_name_H-M   'P 1'
#
loop_
_entity.id
_entity.type
_entity.pdbx_description
1 polymer ?
#
loop_
_entity_poly.entity_id
_entity_poly.type
_entity_poly.pdbx_seq_one_letter_code
_entity_poly.pdbx_strand_id
1 'polypeptide(L)' 'MNNFQDVWTNIVNLIADVKDVAVDDLSAETMLRTLELDSLDYVEMMVTIKRNYGITLEAELFINNPDITLGELCQHICE' A
#
# COMPACT_ATOMS: atom_id res chain seq x y z
N MET A 1 8.63 13.00 8.09
CA MET A 1 7.71 12.19 8.90
C MET A 1 6.32 12.39 8.33
N ASN A 2 5.87 11.42 7.53
CA ASN A 2 4.49 11.42 7.05
C ASN A 2 3.58 11.02 8.22
N ASN A 3 2.39 11.59 8.31
CA ASN A 3 1.42 11.18 9.32
C ASN A 3 0.84 9.82 8.92
N PHE A 4 0.95 8.83 9.81
CA PHE A 4 0.42 7.48 9.58
C PHE A 4 -1.04 7.49 9.15
N GLN A 5 -1.88 8.35 9.73
CA GLN A 5 -3.30 8.40 9.40
C GLN A 5 -3.55 8.93 7.97
N ASP A 6 -2.73 9.89 7.52
CA ASP A 6 -2.80 10.42 6.16
C ASP A 6 -2.29 9.39 5.14
N VAL A 7 -1.20 8.68 5.49
CA VAL A 7 -0.66 7.57 4.68
C VAL A 7 -1.68 6.46 4.57
N TRP A 8 -2.21 5.99 5.70
CA TRP A 8 -3.24 4.97 5.79
C TRP A 8 -4.43 5.30 4.90
N THR A 9 -5.01 6.50 5.05
CA THR A 9 -6.19 6.92 4.29
C THR A 9 -5.93 6.88 2.79
N ASN A 10 -4.77 7.37 2.34
CA ASN A 10 -4.43 7.37 0.91
C ASN A 10 -4.16 5.97 0.36
N ILE A 11 -3.43 5.12 1.08
CA ILE A 11 -3.12 3.74 0.65
C ILE A 11 -4.40 2.92 0.57
N VAL A 12 -5.25 3.00 1.59
CA VAL A 12 -6.51 2.25 1.61
C VAL A 12 -7.45 2.72 0.50
N ASN A 13 -7.60 4.02 0.28
CA ASN A 13 -8.41 4.54 -0.83
C ASN A 13 -7.88 4.07 -2.19
N LEU A 14 -6.57 4.16 -2.41
CA LEU A 14 -5.94 3.70 -3.65
C LEU A 14 -6.24 2.22 -3.90
N ILE A 15 -6.04 1.37 -2.89
CA ILE A 15 -6.24 -0.07 -3.02
C ILE A 15 -7.72 -0.40 -3.19
N ALA A 16 -8.60 0.28 -2.46
CA ALA A 16 -10.05 0.15 -2.59
C ALA A 16 -10.51 0.48 -4.01
N ASP A 17 -10.00 1.57 -4.58
CA ASP A 17 -10.29 2.00 -5.96
C ASP A 17 -9.79 0.97 -6.99
N VAL A 18 -8.57 0.45 -6.81
CA VAL A 18 -7.97 -0.54 -7.71
C VAL A 18 -8.68 -1.90 -7.63
N LYS A 19 -9.11 -2.31 -6.43
CA LYS A 19 -9.72 -3.63 -6.18
C LYS A 19 -11.23 -3.65 -6.24
N ASP A 20 -11.88 -2.50 -6.43
CA ASP A 20 -13.34 -2.37 -6.38
C ASP A 20 -13.92 -2.98 -5.08
N VAL A 21 -13.25 -2.68 -3.96
CA VAL A 21 -13.65 -3.11 -2.61
C VAL A 21 -13.93 -1.89 -1.73
N ALA A 22 -14.69 -2.08 -0.65
CA ALA A 22 -14.92 -0.99 0.29
C ALA A 22 -13.66 -0.75 1.15
N VAL A 23 -13.37 0.51 1.44
CA VAL A 23 -12.34 0.93 2.41
C VAL A 23 -12.55 0.25 3.77
N ASP A 24 -13.82 0.04 4.17
CA ASP A 24 -14.20 -0.61 5.43
C ASP A 24 -13.87 -2.11 5.47
N ASP A 25 -13.64 -2.75 4.32
CA ASP A 25 -13.22 -4.16 4.23
C ASP A 25 -11.70 -4.33 4.39
N LEU A 26 -10.95 -3.22 4.43
CA LEU A 26 -9.51 -3.19 4.56
C LEU A 26 -9.10 -2.85 6.00
N SER A 27 -8.09 -3.55 6.52
CA SER A 27 -7.60 -3.40 7.88
C SER A 27 -6.08 -3.39 7.91
N ALA A 28 -5.48 -2.89 8.99
CA ALA A 28 -4.02 -2.84 9.12
C ALA A 28 -3.38 -4.24 9.02
N GLU A 29 -4.11 -5.29 9.39
CA GLU A 29 -3.71 -6.69 9.33
C GLU A 29 -3.95 -7.34 7.96
N THR A 30 -4.60 -6.65 7.02
CA THR A 30 -4.86 -7.17 5.69
C THR A 30 -3.53 -7.35 4.95
N MET A 31 -3.25 -8.59 4.53
CA MET A 31 -2.05 -8.92 3.77
C MET A 31 -2.19 -8.47 2.32
N LEU A 32 -1.16 -7.85 1.75
CA LEU A 32 -1.20 -7.39 0.35
C LEU A 32 -1.48 -8.53 -0.63
N ARG A 33 -0.92 -9.72 -0.39
CA ARG A 33 -1.14 -10.91 -1.24
C ARG A 33 -2.61 -11.36 -1.30
N THR A 34 -3.42 -11.11 -0.27
CA THR A 34 -4.84 -11.53 -0.27
C THR A 34 -5.71 -10.60 -1.12
N LEU A 35 -5.17 -9.45 -1.52
CA LEU A 35 -5.81 -8.53 -2.44
C LEU A 35 -5.58 -8.92 -3.90
N GLU A 36 -4.79 -9.97 -4.18
CA GLU A 36 -4.52 -10.46 -5.53
C GLU A 36 -4.10 -9.33 -6.49
N LEU A 37 -3.23 -8.43 -6.03
CA LEU A 37 -2.66 -7.34 -6.82
C LEU A 37 -1.88 -7.89 -8.02
N ASP A 38 -2.19 -7.41 -9.22
CA ASP A 38 -1.41 -7.73 -10.40
C ASP A 38 -0.19 -6.81 -10.53
N SER A 39 0.65 -7.05 -11.55
CA SER A 39 1.86 -6.24 -11.76
C SER A 39 1.57 -4.76 -12.02
N LEU A 40 0.44 -4.42 -12.65
CA LEU A 40 0.06 -3.04 -12.93
C LEU A 40 -0.40 -2.35 -11.65
N ASP A 41 -1.17 -3.04 -10.81
CA ASP A 41 -1.62 -2.54 -9.52
C ASP A 41 -0.42 -2.14 -8.64
N TYR A 42 0.62 -2.99 -8.58
CA TYR A 42 1.85 -2.67 -7.83
C TYR A 42 2.56 -1.44 -8.39
N VAL A 43 2.67 -1.33 -9.71
CA VAL A 43 3.32 -0.17 -10.37
C VAL A 43 2.55 1.12 -10.08
N GLU A 44 1.22 1.10 -10.18
CA GLU A 44 0.38 2.26 -9.90
C GLU A 44 0.51 2.69 -8.44
N MET A 45 0.54 1.74 -7.51
CA MET A 45 0.77 2.01 -6.09
C MET A 45 2.15 2.62 -5.84
N MET A 46 3.22 2.04 -6.38
CA MET A 46 4.59 2.58 -6.25
C MET A 46 4.68 4.01 -6.81
N VAL A 47 4.09 4.27 -7.97
CA VAL A 47 4.09 5.60 -8.61
C VAL A 47 3.30 6.61 -7.77
N THR A 48 2.15 6.22 -7.25
CA THR A 48 1.30 7.08 -6.42
C THR A 48 2.01 7.46 -5.12
N ILE A 49 2.65 6.49 -4.46
CA ILE A 49 3.39 6.72 -3.22
C ILE A 49 4.59 7.63 -3.47
N LYS A 50 5.33 7.41 -4.56
CA LYS A 50 6.43 8.29 -4.96
C LYS A 50 5.98 9.71 -5.24
N ARG A 51 4.83 9.88 -5.89
CA ARG A 51 4.27 11.20 -6.21
C ARG A 51 3.78 11.93 -4.96
N ASN A 52 3.11 11.24 -4.05
CA ASN A 52 2.48 11.85 -2.88
C ASN A 52 3.45 12.07 -1.71
N TYR A 53 4.43 11.17 -1.54
CA TYR A 53 5.33 11.16 -0.39
C TYR A 53 6.81 11.29 -0.73
N GLY A 54 7.19 11.25 -2.02
CA GLY A 54 8.59 11.28 -2.45
C GLY A 54 9.37 9.99 -2.16
N ILE A 55 8.69 8.92 -1.73
CA ILE A 55 9.28 7.64 -1.34
C ILE A 55 9.31 6.69 -2.54
N THR A 56 10.47 6.12 -2.83
CA THR A 56 10.58 5.07 -3.85
C THR A 56 10.44 3.72 -3.17
N LEU A 57 9.31 3.06 -3.41
CA LEU A 57 9.14 1.66 -3.05
C LEU A 57 9.68 0.79 -4.18
N GLU A 58 10.62 -0.08 -3.83
CA GLU A 58 11.25 -1.01 -4.76
C GLU A 58 10.49 -2.35 -4.78
N ALA A 59 10.48 -3.02 -5.93
CA ALA A 59 9.79 -4.31 -6.06
C ALA A 59 10.35 -5.37 -5.10
N GLU A 60 11.63 -5.28 -4.75
CA GLU A 60 12.29 -6.13 -3.76
C GLU A 60 11.59 -6.12 -2.40
N LEU A 61 10.94 -5.01 -1.99
CA LEU A 61 10.20 -4.96 -0.74
C LEU A 61 9.10 -6.04 -0.71
N PHE A 62 8.33 -6.14 -1.79
CA PHE A 62 7.20 -7.07 -1.90
C PHE A 62 7.67 -8.50 -2.15
N ILE A 63 8.78 -8.67 -2.88
CA ILE A 63 9.38 -9.99 -3.13
C ILE A 63 9.96 -10.58 -1.84
N ASN A 64 10.64 -9.76 -1.03
CA ASN A 64 11.23 -10.19 0.23
C ASN A 64 10.19 -10.34 1.34
N ASN A 65 9.10 -9.58 1.29
CA ASN A 65 8.04 -9.58 2.29
C ASN A 65 6.69 -9.96 1.64
N PRO A 66 6.48 -11.21 1.19
CA PRO A 66 5.27 -11.63 0.48
C PRO A 66 3.99 -11.56 1.35
N ASP A 67 4.16 -11.58 2.66
CA ASP A 67 3.08 -11.51 3.65
C ASP A 67 2.94 -10.11 4.26
N ILE A 68 3.57 -9.07 3.67
CA ILE A 68 3.48 -7.71 4.17
C ILE A 68 2.01 -7.26 4.28
N THR A 69 1.69 -6.66 5.40
CA THR A 69 0.37 -6.11 5.69
C THR A 69 0.25 -4.65 5.26
N LEU A 70 -0.98 -4.15 5.10
CA LEU A 70 -1.22 -2.73 4.83
C LEU A 70 -0.64 -1.83 5.93
N GLY A 71 -0.73 -2.26 7.20
CA GLY A 71 -0.16 -1.53 8.33
C GLY A 71 1.36 -1.42 8.25
N GLU A 72 2.05 -2.53 7.96
CA GLU A 72 3.52 -2.55 7.81
C GLU A 72 3.98 -1.71 6.61
N LEU A 73 3.25 -1.75 5.50
CA LEU A 73 3.51 -0.90 4.34
C LEU A 73 3.37 0.58 4.72
N CYS A 74 2.29 0.96 5.40
CA CYS A 74 2.08 2.34 5.84
C CYS A 74 3.19 2.78 6.80
N GLN A 75 3.63 1.89 7.69
CA GLN A 75 4.74 2.17 8.60
C GLN A 75 6.06 2.41 7.83
N HIS A 76 6.37 1.60 6.82
CA HIS A 76 7.55 1.82 5.95
C HIS A 76 7.54 3.18 5.24
N ILE A 77 6.36 3.74 4.95
CA ILE A 77 6.20 5.05 4.29
C ILE A 77 6.29 6.21 5.30
N CYS A 78 6.06 5.94 6.59
CA CYS A 78 6.11 6.95 7.64
C CYS A 78 7.52 7.18 8.20
N GLU A 79 8.37 6.16 8.12
CA GLU A 79 9.81 6.18 8.47
C GLU A 79 10.60 7.14 7.58
#